data_AF-A0A1Y4BQM1-F1
#
_entry.id   AF-A0A1Y4BQM1-F1
#
_cell.length_a   1.000
_cell.length_b   1.000
_cell.length_c   1.000
_cell.angle_alpha   90.00
_cell.angle_beta   90.00
_cell.angle_gamma   90.00
#
_symmetry.space_group_name_H-M   'P 1'
#
loop_
_entity.id
_entity.type
_entity.pdbx_description
1 polymer ?
#
loop_
_entity_poly.entity_id
_entity_poly.type
_entity_poly.pdbx_seq_one_letter_code
_entity_poly.pdbx_strand_id
1 'polypeptide(L)' 'MDGGQWDGDTLVAYYCFVNLGWPPSQYNNLPPREKRLVAEFAIKSMEDEKKLRDQIGKG' A
#
# COMPACT_ATOMS: atom_id res chain seq x y z
N MET A 1 -8.78 -3.42 -22.63
CA MET A 1 -8.10 -2.38 -21.85
C MET A 1 -7.28 -3.12 -20.81
N ASP A 2 -5.96 -3.16 -21.00
CA ASP A 2 -5.06 -3.70 -19.98
C ASP A 2 -5.16 -2.73 -18.79
N GLY A 3 -6.00 -3.08 -17.81
CA GLY A 3 -6.21 -2.29 -16.60
C GLY A 3 -4.95 -2.38 -15.77
N GLY A 4 -3.92 -1.65 -16.20
CA GLY A 4 -2.54 -1.78 -15.76
C GLY A 4 -2.50 -1.88 -14.24
N GLN A 5 -2.14 -3.08 -13.77
CA GLN A 5 -1.88 -3.32 -12.37
C GLN A 5 -0.89 -2.26 -11.93
N TRP A 6 -1.31 -1.37 -11.02
CA TRP A 6 -0.45 -0.30 -10.54
C TRP A 6 0.87 -0.90 -10.05
N ASP A 7 1.99 -0.30 -10.46
CA ASP A 7 3.29 -0.70 -9.95
C ASP A 7 3.30 -0.65 -8.42
N GLY A 8 4.08 -1.53 -7.78
CA GLY A 8 4.10 -1.67 -6.32
C GLY A 8 4.34 -0.34 -5.60
N ASP A 9 5.24 0.50 -6.12
CA ASP A 9 5.49 1.84 -5.59
C ASP A 9 4.25 2.75 -5.63
N THR A 10 3.46 2.69 -6.69
CA THR A 10 2.23 3.48 -6.85
C THR A 10 1.17 3.04 -5.83
N LEU A 11 1.04 1.73 -5.62
CA LEU A 11 0.13 1.17 -4.60
C LEU A 11 0.52 1.60 -3.18
N VAL A 12 1.81 1.55 -2.86
CA VAL A 12 2.31 1.94 -1.54
C VAL A 12 2.16 3.45 -1.33
N ALA A 13 2.52 4.27 -2.33
CA ALA A 13 2.34 5.72 -2.26
C ALA A 13 0.86 6.10 -2.03
N TYR A 14 -0.05 5.42 -2.72
CA TYR A 14 -1.48 5.59 -2.53
C TYR A 14 -1.93 5.18 -1.12
N TYR A 15 -1.45 4.04 -0.61
CA TYR A 15 -1.73 3.61 0.76
C TYR A 15 -1.27 4.62 1.80
N CYS A 16 -0.04 5.13 1.65
CA CYS A 16 0.49 6.16 2.54
C CYS A 16 -0.34 7.45 2.49
N PHE A 17 -0.82 7.84 1.31
CA PHE A 17 -1.69 9.01 1.17
C PHE A 17 -3.03 8.81 1.88
N VAL A 18 -3.71 7.69 1.65
CA VAL A 18 -5.05 7.43 2.20
C VAL A 18 -5.01 7.14 3.70
N ASN A 19 -4.07 6.33 4.16
CA ASN A 19 -4.06 5.83 5.55
C ASN A 19 -3.18 6.65 6.49
N LEU A 20 -2.10 7.26 5.98
CA LEU A 20 -1.13 8.00 6.80
C LEU A 20 -1.17 9.52 6.54
N GLY A 21 -1.93 9.97 5.54
CA GLY A 21 -1.99 11.38 5.14
C GLY A 21 -0.70 11.89 4.50
N TRP A 22 0.19 11.00 4.06
CA TRP A 22 1.47 11.39 3.49
C TRP A 22 1.29 11.87 2.05
N PRO A 23 1.81 13.05 1.66
CA PRO A 23 1.87 13.40 0.25
C PRO A 23 2.74 12.36 -0.49
N PRO A 24 2.43 12.01 -1.76
CA PRO A 24 3.20 11.01 -2.52
C PRO A 24 4.71 11.33 -2.59
N SER A 25 5.05 12.62 -2.61
CA SER A 25 6.43 13.11 -2.59
C SER A 25 7.21 12.65 -1.35
N GLN A 26 6.54 12.51 -0.20
CA GLN A 26 7.16 12.04 1.03
C GLN A 26 7.61 10.59 0.90
N TYR A 27 6.76 9.70 0.38
CA TYR A 27 7.15 8.31 0.10
C TYR A 27 8.24 8.22 -0.97
N ASN A 28 8.15 9.04 -2.03
CA ASN A 28 9.13 9.04 -3.11
C ASN A 28 10.54 9.48 -2.66
N ASN A 29 10.61 10.37 -1.66
CA ASN A 29 11.87 10.92 -1.15
C ASN A 29 12.49 10.08 -0.03
N LEU A 30 11.88 8.96 0.37
CA LEU A 30 12.44 8.11 1.41
C LEU A 30 13.78 7.49 0.98
N PRO A 31 14.74 7.34 1.91
CA PRO A 31 15.93 6.54 1.68
C PRO A 31 15.55 5.10 1.25
N PRO A 32 16.33 4.43 0.39
CA PRO A 32 15.93 3.14 -0.19
C PRO A 32 15.54 2.06 0.83
N ARG A 33 16.23 2.00 1.97
CA ARG A 33 15.91 1.03 3.05
C ARG A 33 14.58 1.34 3.72
N GLU A 34 14.32 2.61 4.01
CA GLU A 34 13.08 3.05 4.64
C GLU A 34 11.91 2.90 3.68
N LYS A 35 12.11 3.26 2.41
CA LYS A 35 11.12 3.06 1.34
C LYS A 35 10.67 1.60 1.23
N ARG A 36 11.65 0.68 1.24
CA ARG A 36 11.37 -0.76 1.23
C ARG A 36 10.60 -1.22 2.47
N LEU A 37 10.96 -0.72 3.65
CA LEU A 37 10.26 -1.08 4.89
C LEU A 37 8.79 -0.60 4.87
N VAL A 38 8.55 0.64 4.43
CA VAL A 38 7.20 1.19 4.28
C VAL A 38 6.38 0.39 3.25
N ALA A 39 7.01 -0.04 2.15
CA ALA A 39 6.36 -0.89 1.16
C ALA A 39 5.90 -2.23 1.75
N GLU A 40 6.78 -2.93 2.48
CA GLU A 40 6.44 -4.21 3.11
C GLU A 40 5.29 -4.05 4.12
N PHE A 41 5.30 -2.98 4.93
CA PHE A 41 4.20 -2.71 5.86
C PHE A 41 2.88 -2.42 5.16
N ALA A 42 2.89 -1.58 4.12
CA ALA A 42 1.70 -1.27 3.35
C ALA A 42 1.10 -2.53 2.70
N ILE A 43 1.95 -3.35 2.06
CA ILE A 43 1.52 -4.61 1.44
C ILE A 43 0.90 -5.53 2.49
N LYS A 44 1.57 -5.72 3.63
CA LYS A 44 1.08 -6.57 4.73
C LYS A 44 -0.26 -6.10 5.27
N SER A 45 -0.43 -4.79 5.47
CA SER A 45 -1.70 -4.21 5.91
C SER A 45 -2.82 -4.46 4.90
N MET A 46 -2.59 -4.24 3.60
CA MET A 46 -3.59 -4.52 2.57
C MET A 46 -4.00 -6.00 2.52
N GLU A 47 -3.04 -6.91 2.68
CA GLU A 47 -3.33 -8.35 2.72
C GLU A 47 -4.17 -8.73 3.95
N ASP A 48 -3.87 -8.15 5.11
CA ASP A 48 -4.60 -8.42 6.34
C ASP A 48 -6.02 -7.82 6.29
N GLU A 49 -6.20 -6.62 5.72
CA GLU A 49 -7.52 -6.04 5.45
C GLU A 49 -8.34 -6.90 4.48
N LYS A 50 -7.70 -7.41 3.41
CA LYS A 50 -8.35 -8.32 2.47
C LYS A 50 -8.81 -9.59 3.18
N LYS A 51 -7.94 -10.22 3.97
CA LYS A 51 -8.28 -11.43 4.75
C LYS A 51 -9.42 -11.17 5.73
N LEU A 52 -9.45 -10.01 6.37
CA LEU A 52 -10.51 -9.64 7.29
C LEU A 52 -11.85 -9.48 6.55
N ARG A 53 -11.86 -8.78 5.40
CA ARG A 53 -13.05 -8.65 4.54
C ARG A 53 -13.57 -9.98 4.03
N ASP A 54 -12.68 -10.87 3.58
CA ASP A 54 -13.04 -12.22 3.12
C ASP A 54 -13.65 -13.08 4.25
N GLN A 55 -13.20 -12.90 5.49
CA GLN A 55 -13.77 -13.59 6.65
C GLN A 55 -15.15 -13.03 7.03
N ILE A 56 -15.33 -11.70 6.97
CA ILE A 56 -16.60 -11.04 7.30
C ILE A 56 -17.66 -11.31 6.23
N GLY A 57 -17.29 -11.31 4.94
CA GLY A 57 -18.23 -11.54 3.84
C GLY A 57 -18.67 -13.00 3.66
N LYS A 58 -18.15 -13.93 4.46
CA LYS A 58 -18.54 -15.35 4.50
C LYS A 58 -19.44 -15.71 5.68
N GLY A 59 -19.78 -14.76 6.56
CA GLY A 59 -20.74 -14.92 7.64
C GLY A 59 -22.12 -14.38 7.26
#